data_AF-A0A4Y4XP74-F1
#
_entry.id   AF-A0A4Y4XP74-F1
#
_cell.length_a   1.000
_cell.length_b   1.000
_cell.length_c   1.000
_cell.angle_alpha   90.00
_cell.angle_beta   90.00
_cell.angle_gamma   90.00
#
_symmetry.space_group_name_H-M   'P 1'
#
loop_
_entity.id
_entity.type
_entity.pdbx_description
1 polymer ?
#
loop_
_entity_poly.entity_id
_entity_poly.type
_entity_poly.pdbx_seq_one_letter_code
_entity_poly.pdbx_strand_id
1 'polypeptide(L)'
;VQVMGNDTAIGIAASQGNFELNVFKPVIIYNFLQSLRLLSDSMESFNIHCASGIEPNREKIDYYLHHSLMLVTALNPHVGYENA
;
A
#
# COMPACT_ATOMS: atom_id res chain seq x y z
N VAL A 1 7.84 -8.17 -2.47
CA VAL A 1 8.63 -9.00 -1.52
C VAL A 1 10.07 -8.53 -1.35
N GLN A 2 10.72 -7.92 -2.36
CA GLN A 2 12.14 -7.52 -2.27
C GLN A 2 12.46 -6.63 -1.07
N VAL A 3 11.71 -5.54 -0.84
CA VAL A 3 11.96 -4.62 0.28
C VAL A 3 11.77 -5.31 1.65
N MET A 4 10.77 -6.18 1.78
CA MET A 4 10.54 -6.95 3.01
C MET A 4 11.69 -7.95 3.27
N GLY A 5 12.21 -8.59 2.22
CA GLY A 5 13.39 -9.45 2.33
C GLY A 5 14.65 -8.67 2.72
N ASN A 6 14.86 -7.51 2.11
CA ASN A 6 15.96 -6.61 2.43
C ASN A 6 15.89 -6.14 3.89
N ASP A 7 14.70 -5.79 4.40
CA ASP A 7 14.49 -5.41 5.79
C ASP A 7 14.82 -6.56 6.76
N THR A 8 14.39 -7.78 6.43
CA THR A 8 14.75 -8.98 7.22
C THR A 8 16.26 -9.19 7.26
N ALA A 9 16.94 -9.06 6.11
CA ALA A 9 18.40 -9.19 6.03
C ALA A 9 19.12 -8.11 6.84
N ILE A 10 18.64 -6.87 6.80
CA ILE A 10 19.14 -5.77 7.64
C ILE A 10 18.95 -6.08 9.12
N GLY A 11 17.75 -6.53 9.53
CA GLY A 11 17.44 -6.86 10.92
C GLY A 11 18.37 -7.94 11.47
N ILE A 12 18.60 -9.01 10.70
CA ILE A 12 19.55 -10.06 11.07
C ILE A 12 20.96 -9.47 11.18
N ALA A 13 21.45 -8.76 10.16
CA ALA A 13 22.81 -8.19 10.16
C ALA A 13 23.05 -7.19 11.31
N ALA A 14 22.03 -6.39 11.66
CA ALA A 14 22.10 -5.44 12.76
C ALA A 14 22.26 -6.16 14.12
N SER A 15 21.62 -7.33 14.29
CA SER A 15 21.71 -8.14 15.51
C SER A 15 23.07 -8.80 15.75
N GLN A 16 23.90 -8.94 14.71
CA GLN A 16 25.18 -9.67 14.75
C GLN A 16 26.39 -8.77 15.05
N GLY A 17 26.19 -7.64 15.75
CA GLY A 17 27.29 -6.79 16.21
C GLY A 17 28.05 -7.43 17.38
N ASN A 18 29.38 -7.32 17.39
CA ASN A 18 30.21 -7.84 18.48
C ASN A 18 30.99 -6.70 19.13
N PHE A 19 30.84 -6.54 20.45
CA PHE A 19 31.50 -5.53 21.26
C PHE A 19 31.36 -4.10 20.68
N GLU A 20 32.47 -3.44 20.37
CA GLU A 20 32.51 -2.03 19.95
C GLU A 20 32.07 -1.82 18.49
N LEU A 21 31.97 -2.88 17.67
CA LEU A 21 31.77 -2.72 16.23
C LEU A 21 30.90 -3.81 15.59
N ASN A 22 29.92 -3.36 14.81
CA ASN A 22 29.22 -4.21 13.85
C ASN A 22 29.97 -4.19 12.50
N VAL A 23 30.42 -5.35 12.03
CA VAL A 23 31.17 -5.53 10.77
C VAL A 23 30.29 -5.82 9.55
N PHE A 24 28.97 -5.97 9.74
CA PHE A 24 27.99 -6.20 8.67
C PHE A 24 27.47 -4.90 8.04
N LYS A 25 28.11 -3.75 8.32
CA LYS A 25 27.73 -2.44 7.75
C LYS A 25 27.59 -2.45 6.21
N PRO A 26 28.46 -3.11 5.42
CA PRO A 26 28.32 -3.14 3.96
C PRO A 26 27.01 -3.79 3.48
N VAL A 27 26.59 -4.90 4.08
CA VAL A 27 25.34 -5.56 3.68
C VAL A 27 24.11 -4.77 4.13
N ILE A 28 24.19 -4.11 5.30
CA ILE A 28 23.12 -3.23 5.79
C ILE A 28 22.90 -2.07 4.83
N ILE A 29 23.96 -1.32 4.50
CA ILE A 29 23.82 -0.12 3.64
C ILE A 29 23.42 -0.49 2.21
N TYR A 30 23.93 -1.62 1.68
CA TYR A 30 23.55 -2.09 0.35
C TYR A 30 22.05 -2.39 0.26
N ASN A 31 21.51 -3.20 1.18
CA ASN A 31 20.10 -3.56 1.19
C ASN A 31 19.20 -2.33 1.40
N PHE A 32 19.63 -1.40 2.25
CA PHE A 32 18.92 -0.15 2.48
C PHE A 32 18.85 0.72 1.22
N LEU A 33 19.98 0.97 0.56
CA LEU A 33 20.04 1.76 -0.66
C LEU A 33 19.30 1.09 -1.82
N GLN A 34 19.38 -0.24 -1.93
CA GLN A 34 18.62 -0.98 -2.92
C GLN A 34 17.11 -0.82 -2.69
N SER A 35 16.64 -0.97 -1.45
CA SER A 35 15.23 -0.77 -1.11
C SER A 35 14.75 0.63 -1.43
N LEU A 36 15.53 1.67 -1.08
CA LEU A 36 15.21 3.05 -1.41
C LEU A 36 15.06 3.24 -2.91
N ARG A 37 16.04 2.79 -3.70
CA ARG A 37 15.98 2.93 -5.15
C ARG A 37 14.76 2.23 -5.75
N LEU A 38 14.49 0.98 -5.35
CA LEU A 38 13.34 0.24 -5.85
C LEU A 38 12.01 0.93 -5.51
N LEU A 39 11.86 1.41 -4.28
CA LEU A 39 10.65 2.14 -3.88
C LEU A 39 10.51 3.45 -4.64
N SER A 40 11.55 4.27 -4.71
CA SER A 40 11.53 5.55 -5.43
C SER A 40 11.19 5.36 -6.91
N ASP A 41 11.92 4.46 -7.60
CA ASP A 41 11.72 4.24 -9.03
C ASP A 41 10.33 3.65 -9.31
N SER A 42 9.85 2.73 -8.46
CA SER A 42 8.51 2.11 -8.64
C SER A 42 7.36 3.06 -8.33
N MET A 43 7.48 3.91 -7.31
CA MET A 43 6.46 4.90 -6.97
C MET A 43 6.33 5.96 -8.07
N GLU A 44 7.45 6.44 -8.60
CA GLU A 44 7.45 7.37 -9.73
C GLU A 44 6.82 6.73 -10.98
N SER A 45 7.26 5.52 -11.32
CA SER A 45 6.70 4.76 -12.44
C SER A 45 5.20 4.49 -12.27
N PHE A 46 4.75 4.10 -11.08
CA PHE A 46 3.34 3.90 -10.78
C PHE A 46 2.54 5.19 -10.92
N ASN A 47 3.07 6.32 -10.46
CA ASN A 47 2.39 7.60 -10.60
C ASN A 47 2.23 8.00 -12.08
N ILE A 48 3.31 7.92 -12.87
CA ILE A 48 3.32 8.31 -14.28
C ILE A 48 2.46 7.37 -15.13
N HIS A 49 2.58 6.06 -14.92
CA HIS A 49 2.02 5.05 -15.82
C HIS A 49 0.71 4.44 -15.34
N CYS A 50 0.24 4.79 -14.15
CA CYS A 50 -1.02 4.27 -13.61
C CYS A 50 -1.80 5.36 -12.88
N ALA A 51 -1.32 5.83 -11.73
CA ALA A 51 -2.14 6.61 -10.79
C ALA A 51 -2.67 7.92 -11.38
N SER A 52 -1.83 8.67 -12.09
CA SER A 52 -2.20 9.97 -12.67
C SER A 52 -3.27 9.89 -13.77
N GLY A 53 -3.44 8.72 -14.39
CA GLY A 53 -4.42 8.48 -15.46
C GLY A 53 -5.67 7.71 -15.00
N ILE A 54 -5.85 7.48 -13.70
CA ILE A 54 -7.03 6.76 -13.20
C ILE A 54 -8.28 7.62 -13.37
N GLU A 55 -9.20 7.14 -14.19
CA GLU A 55 -10.53 7.72 -14.38
C GLU A 55 -11.63 6.80 -13.83
N PRO A 56 -12.62 7.33 -13.11
CA PRO A 56 -13.73 6.53 -12.60
C PRO A 56 -14.67 6.11 -13.74
N ASN A 57 -15.01 4.82 -13.81
CA ASN A 57 -16.11 4.36 -14.66
C ASN A 57 -17.45 4.72 -14.00
N ARG A 58 -17.95 5.92 -14.32
CA ARG A 58 -19.17 6.48 -13.71
C ARG A 58 -20.41 5.61 -13.95
N GLU A 59 -20.57 5.04 -15.13
CA GLU A 59 -21.71 4.18 -15.47
C GLU A 59 -21.76 2.94 -14.58
N LYS A 60 -20.63 2.25 -14.41
CA LYS A 60 -20.56 1.08 -13.52
C LYS A 60 -20.74 1.46 -12.06
N ILE A 61 -20.13 2.57 -11.62
CA ILE A 61 -20.28 3.05 -10.25
C ILE A 61 -21.76 3.34 -9.95
N ASP A 62 -22.45 4.02 -10.86
CA ASP A 62 -23.87 4.36 -10.74
C ASP A 62 -24.75 3.10 -10.71
N TYR A 63 -24.49 2.15 -11.60
CA TYR A 63 -25.17 0.86 -11.61
C TYR A 63 -25.03 0.14 -10.26
N TYR A 64 -23.80 -0.01 -9.74
CA TYR A 64 -23.58 -0.70 -8.47
C TYR A 64 -24.15 0.05 -7.27
N LEU A 65 -24.13 1.39 -7.31
CA LEU A 65 -24.75 2.21 -6.28
C LEU A 65 -26.25 1.91 -6.19
N HIS A 66 -26.97 2.02 -7.31
CA HIS A 66 -28.43 1.85 -7.35
C HIS A 66 -28.90 0.41 -7.13
N HIS A 67 -28.04 -0.58 -7.34
CA HIS A 67 -28.34 -1.99 -7.07
C HIS A 67 -27.81 -2.48 -5.71
N SER A 68 -27.28 -1.57 -4.88
CA SER A 68 -26.79 -1.89 -3.54
C SER A 68 -27.93 -1.92 -2.53
N LEU A 69 -28.06 -3.03 -1.81
CA LEU A 69 -28.99 -3.17 -0.68
C LEU A 69 -28.67 -2.22 0.48
N MET A 70 -27.47 -1.66 0.53
CA MET A 70 -27.07 -0.71 1.58
C MET A 70 -27.78 0.66 1.46
N LEU A 71 -28.42 0.95 0.32
CA LEU A 71 -29.20 2.18 0.14
C LEU A 71 -30.43 2.23 1.07
N VAL A 72 -30.94 1.08 1.53
CA VAL A 72 -32.02 0.97 2.52
C VAL A 72 -31.73 1.75 3.80
N THR A 73 -30.49 1.76 4.26
CA THR A 73 -30.13 2.48 5.48
C THR A 73 -30.28 3.99 5.34
N ALA A 74 -30.09 4.53 4.13
CA ALA A 74 -30.32 5.95 3.83
C ALA A 74 -31.82 6.30 3.72
N LEU A 75 -32.68 5.31 3.51
CA LEU A 75 -34.13 5.46 3.41
C LEU A 75 -34.84 5.43 4.78
N ASN A 76 -34.21 4.87 5.81
CA ASN A 76 -34.74 4.81 7.18
C ASN A 76 -35.31 6.14 7.73
N PRO A 77 -34.68 7.33 7.54
CA PRO A 77 -35.23 8.61 8.02
C PRO A 77 -36.46 9.09 7.23
N HIS A 78 -36.65 8.59 6.01
CA HIS A 78 -37.67 9.06 5.08
C HIS A 78 -38.92 8.15 5.03
N VAL A 79 -38.74 6.83 5.18
CA VAL A 79 -39.85 5.85 5.14
C VAL A 79 -40.05 5.07 6.44
N GLY A 80 -39.14 5.21 7.42
CA GLY A 80 -39.19 4.51 8.70
C GLY A 80 -38.58 3.10 8.62
N TYR A 81 -38.01 2.65 9.74
CA TYR A 81 -37.20 1.42 9.83
C TYR A 81 -37.94 0.12 9.46
N GLU A 82 -39.26 0.06 9.67
CA GLU A 82 -40.06 -1.12 9.30
C GLU A 82 -40.41 -1.19 7.81
N ASN A 83 -40.28 -0.07 7.07
CA ASN A 83 -40.64 0.04 5.65
C ASN A 83 -39.42 0.13 4.72
N ALA A 84 -38.21 0.20 5.27
CA ALA A 84 -36.96 0.33 4.53
C ALA A 84 -36.37 -1.04 4.20
#